data_AF-X1S1M9-F1
#
_entry.id   AF-X1S1M9-F1
#
_cell.length_a   1.000
_cell.length_b   1.000
_cell.length_c   1.000
_cell.angle_alpha   90.00
_cell.angle_beta   90.00
_cell.angle_gamma   90.00
#
_symmetry.space_group_name_H-M   'P 1'
#
loop_
_entity.id
_entity.type
_entity.pdbx_description
1 polymer ?
#
loop_
_entity_poly.entity_id
_entity_poly.type
_entity_poly.pdbx_seq_one_letter_code
_entity_poly.pdbx_strand_id
1 'polypeptide(L)'
;MRSLKKKNEYWLPDFCLYMVLKEHFNNRVWNRWDIDIAFREKHSIEKYQNKLIDEIGYQEFLQYIFSKQWSELKNYANHKDTKIIGDLPIFVAHDSSDVWVHPELFDLDDEGNSRKVAGVPPDYFSKTGQLWGNPHFNWKRMQEDNFLWWRKRFEKLVEQVDITRIDHFRGFEAYWEVDASENTAVKGKWVKAPGYELFSAVKQYLGNLPIIVEDLG
;
A
#
# COMPACT_ATOMS: atom_id res chain seq x y z
N MET A 1 -0.90 24.13 1.59
CA MET A 1 -2.08 23.25 1.72
C MET A 1 -2.83 23.01 0.39
N ARG A 2 -3.44 24.03 -0.27
CA ARG A 2 -4.21 23.82 -1.52
C ARG A 2 -3.45 23.12 -2.66
N SER A 3 -2.19 23.49 -2.89
CA SER A 3 -1.33 22.85 -3.91
C SER A 3 -1.04 21.38 -3.58
N LEU A 4 -0.81 21.04 -2.30
CA LEU A 4 -0.61 19.65 -1.87
C LEU A 4 -1.86 18.82 -2.14
N LYS A 5 -3.05 19.32 -1.74
CA LYS A 5 -4.31 18.63 -1.97
C LYS A 5 -4.53 18.31 -3.45
N LYS A 6 -4.37 19.30 -4.33
CA LYS A 6 -4.51 19.12 -5.77
C LYS A 6 -3.52 18.09 -6.34
N LYS A 7 -2.26 18.12 -5.89
CA LYS A 7 -1.24 17.17 -6.35
C LYS A 7 -1.49 15.73 -5.86
N ASN A 8 -2.18 15.58 -4.74
CA ASN A 8 -2.36 14.31 -4.03
C ASN A 8 -3.84 13.88 -3.94
N GLU A 9 -4.69 14.38 -4.84
CA GLU A 9 -6.13 14.15 -4.80
C GLU A 9 -6.52 12.67 -4.90
N TYR A 10 -5.65 11.86 -5.51
CA TYR A 10 -5.89 10.43 -5.73
C TYR A 10 -5.71 9.56 -4.48
N TRP A 11 -5.10 10.07 -3.40
CA TRP A 11 -4.89 9.28 -2.17
C TRP A 11 -5.19 10.05 -0.88
N LEU A 12 -4.90 11.36 -0.84
CA LEU A 12 -4.94 12.14 0.39
C LEU A 12 -6.35 12.21 1.01
N PRO A 13 -7.43 12.51 0.26
CA PRO A 13 -8.76 12.59 0.86
C PRO A 13 -9.20 11.26 1.49
N ASP A 14 -8.93 10.15 0.81
CA ASP A 14 -9.28 8.82 1.28
C ASP A 14 -8.43 8.37 2.47
N PHE A 15 -7.13 8.64 2.45
CA PHE A 15 -6.26 8.40 3.60
C PHE A 15 -6.71 9.18 4.83
N CYS A 16 -7.01 10.47 4.69
CA CYS A 16 -7.46 11.30 5.80
C CYS A 16 -8.80 10.82 6.35
N LEU A 17 -9.76 10.48 5.48
CA LEU A 17 -11.04 9.91 5.90
C LEU A 17 -10.84 8.56 6.62
N TYR A 18 -10.00 7.67 6.08
CA TYR A 18 -9.66 6.40 6.70
C TYR A 18 -9.11 6.56 8.12
N MET A 19 -8.13 7.47 8.31
CA MET A 19 -7.51 7.71 9.62
C MET A 19 -8.54 8.17 10.66
N VAL A 20 -9.43 9.09 10.28
CA VAL A 20 -10.44 9.61 11.19
C VAL A 20 -11.54 8.57 11.47
N LEU A 21 -11.94 7.78 10.47
CA LEU A 21 -12.87 6.66 10.68
C LEU A 21 -12.28 5.61 11.61
N LYS A 22 -10.99 5.30 11.45
CA LYS A 22 -10.28 4.37 12.33
C LYS A 22 -10.36 4.81 13.78
N GLU A 23 -10.07 6.08 14.06
CA GLU A 23 -10.25 6.65 15.41
C GLU A 23 -11.72 6.61 15.85
N HIS A 24 -12.66 7.00 14.97
CA HIS A 24 -14.10 7.00 15.26
C HIS A 24 -14.64 5.63 15.67
N PHE A 25 -14.12 4.56 15.06
CA PHE A 25 -14.52 3.18 15.31
C PHE A 25 -13.62 2.47 16.34
N ASN A 26 -12.90 3.20 17.19
CA ASN A 26 -12.02 2.70 18.26
C ASN A 26 -10.87 1.83 17.75
N ASN A 27 -10.22 2.25 16.66
CA ASN A 27 -9.12 1.57 16.00
C ASN A 27 -9.44 0.14 15.53
N ARG A 28 -10.72 -0.18 15.32
CA ARG A 28 -11.12 -1.43 14.69
C ARG A 28 -10.69 -1.43 13.21
N VAL A 29 -10.36 -2.62 12.71
CA VAL A 29 -10.07 -2.84 11.29
C VAL A 29 -11.26 -2.42 10.44
N TRP A 30 -11.00 -1.88 9.24
CA TRP A 30 -12.03 -1.29 8.37
C TRP A 30 -13.22 -2.22 8.08
N ASN A 31 -12.98 -3.52 7.92
CA ASN A 31 -14.04 -4.50 7.65
C ASN A 31 -14.86 -4.88 8.90
N ARG A 32 -14.59 -4.23 10.04
CA ARG A 32 -15.35 -4.33 11.30
C ARG A 32 -16.07 -3.02 11.66
N TRP A 33 -16.07 -2.04 10.76
CA TRP A 33 -16.90 -0.84 10.87
C TRP A 33 -18.36 -1.14 10.47
N ASP A 34 -19.22 -0.14 10.55
CA ASP A 34 -20.58 -0.26 10.02
C ASP A 34 -20.52 -0.61 8.52
N ILE A 35 -21.40 -1.51 8.06
CA ILE A 35 -21.29 -2.15 6.73
C ILE A 35 -21.26 -1.13 5.58
N ASP A 36 -22.07 -0.08 5.70
CA ASP A 36 -22.22 0.98 4.71
C ASP A 36 -20.92 1.76 4.52
N ILE A 37 -20.18 2.06 5.60
CA ILE A 37 -18.89 2.76 5.50
C ILE A 37 -17.72 1.82 5.23
N ALA A 38 -17.77 0.58 5.73
CA ALA A 38 -16.78 -0.45 5.45
C ALA A 38 -16.68 -0.73 3.95
N PHE A 39 -17.83 -0.79 3.26
CA PHE A 39 -17.93 -0.98 1.81
C PHE A 39 -18.17 0.32 1.03
N ARG A 40 -17.90 1.47 1.67
CA ARG A 40 -17.82 2.80 1.03
C ARG A 40 -19.06 3.20 0.25
N GLU A 41 -20.24 2.87 0.77
CA GLU A 41 -21.51 3.36 0.22
C GLU A 41 -21.51 4.88 0.21
N LYS A 42 -21.88 5.46 -0.95
CA LYS A 42 -21.77 6.90 -1.21
C LYS A 42 -22.40 7.76 -0.12
N HIS A 43 -23.60 7.39 0.33
CA HIS A 43 -24.32 8.13 1.34
C HIS A 43 -23.63 8.10 2.71
N SER A 44 -22.94 7.00 3.04
CA SER A 44 -22.21 6.86 4.28
C SER A 44 -20.91 7.66 4.25
N ILE A 45 -20.19 7.63 3.11
CA ILE A 45 -19.02 8.49 2.89
C ILE A 45 -19.38 9.97 3.09
N GLU A 46 -20.45 10.45 2.45
CA GLU A 46 -20.92 11.85 2.59
C GLU A 46 -21.31 12.18 4.04
N LYS A 47 -22.01 11.27 4.72
CA LYS A 47 -22.36 11.41 6.15
C LYS A 47 -21.12 11.59 7.02
N TYR A 48 -20.12 10.71 6.89
CA TYR A 48 -18.92 10.77 7.73
C TYR A 48 -18.00 11.93 7.37
N GLN A 49 -17.89 12.28 6.08
CA GLN A 49 -17.14 13.47 5.66
C GLN A 49 -17.70 14.75 6.27
N ASN A 50 -19.03 14.89 6.33
CA ASN A 50 -19.67 16.04 6.97
C ASN A 50 -19.56 15.99 8.50
N LYS A 51 -19.75 14.80 9.09
CA LYS A 51 -19.71 14.60 10.54
C LYS A 51 -18.33 14.86 11.14
N LEU A 52 -17.26 14.53 10.40
CA LEU A 52 -15.88 14.49 10.90
C LEU A 52 -14.97 15.46 10.14
N ILE A 53 -15.54 16.57 9.64
CA ILE A 53 -14.87 17.49 8.72
C ILE A 53 -13.63 18.16 9.35
N ASP A 54 -13.69 18.49 10.64
CA ASP A 54 -12.60 19.17 11.34
C ASP A 54 -11.43 18.22 11.58
N GLU A 55 -11.72 16.97 11.95
CA GLU A 55 -10.73 15.91 12.14
C GLU A 55 -10.07 15.52 10.81
N ILE A 56 -10.85 15.45 9.71
CA ILE A 56 -10.31 15.25 8.36
C ILE A 56 -9.36 16.41 8.01
N GLY A 57 -9.79 17.65 8.27
CA GLY A 57 -8.95 18.83 8.06
C GLY A 57 -7.65 18.80 8.87
N TYR A 58 -7.69 18.25 10.08
CA TYR A 58 -6.50 18.03 10.91
C TYR A 58 -5.56 16.98 10.32
N GLN A 59 -6.07 15.83 9.86
CA GLN A 59 -5.25 14.81 9.20
C GLN A 59 -4.60 15.35 7.91
N GLU A 60 -5.32 16.15 7.12
CA GLU A 60 -4.76 16.82 5.94
C GLU A 60 -3.65 17.82 6.32
N PHE A 61 -3.82 18.53 7.44
CA PHE A 61 -2.80 19.42 7.98
C PHE A 61 -1.53 18.64 8.37
N LEU A 62 -1.66 17.49 9.04
CA LEU A 62 -0.52 16.64 9.39
C LEU A 62 0.24 16.19 8.15
N GLN A 63 -0.45 15.72 7.12
CA GLN A 63 0.17 15.32 5.85
C GLN A 63 0.84 16.52 5.14
N TYR A 64 0.29 17.71 5.28
CA TYR A 64 0.91 18.94 4.78
C TYR A 64 2.20 19.28 5.51
N ILE A 65 2.22 19.21 6.84
CA ILE A 65 3.43 19.47 7.63
C ILE A 65 4.51 18.44 7.29
N PHE A 66 4.16 17.15 7.25
CA PHE A 66 5.09 16.09 6.86
C PHE A 66 5.68 16.34 5.47
N SER A 67 4.83 16.56 4.46
CA SER A 67 5.29 16.75 3.09
C SER A 67 6.15 18.01 2.94
N LYS A 68 5.86 19.07 3.69
CA LYS A 68 6.66 20.30 3.66
C LYS A 68 8.05 20.04 4.24
N GLN A 69 8.12 19.51 5.46
CA GLN A 69 9.38 19.27 6.16
C GLN A 69 10.24 18.24 5.43
N TRP A 70 9.63 17.17 4.90
CA TRP A 70 10.34 16.15 4.14
C TRP A 70 10.94 16.70 2.84
N SER A 71 10.19 17.54 2.13
CA SER A 71 10.69 18.20 0.92
C SER A 71 11.85 19.16 1.22
N GLU A 72 11.75 19.95 2.30
CA GLU A 72 12.83 20.84 2.75
C GLU A 72 14.11 20.03 3.09
N LEU A 73 13.96 18.90 3.78
CA LEU A 73 15.08 18.00 4.10
C LEU A 73 15.70 17.37 2.85
N LYS A 74 14.89 16.80 1.95
CA LYS A 74 15.37 16.19 0.71
C LYS A 74 16.12 17.21 -0.15
N ASN A 75 15.57 18.41 -0.31
CA ASN A 75 16.22 19.48 -1.06
C ASN A 75 17.55 19.88 -0.44
N TYR A 76 17.62 19.99 0.89
CA TYR A 76 18.88 20.27 1.58
C TYR A 76 19.92 19.17 1.35
N ALA A 77 19.55 17.89 1.49
CA ALA A 77 20.45 16.75 1.25
C ALA A 77 20.96 16.74 -0.20
N ASN A 78 20.06 16.94 -1.17
CA ASN A 78 20.41 16.98 -2.59
C ASN A 78 21.32 18.17 -2.94
N HIS A 79 21.14 19.33 -2.30
CA HIS A 79 22.07 20.47 -2.42
C HIS A 79 23.47 20.20 -1.84
N LYS A 80 23.62 19.14 -1.04
CA LYS A 80 24.89 18.66 -0.49
C LYS A 80 25.37 17.38 -1.20
N ASP A 81 24.87 17.12 -2.41
CA ASP A 81 25.16 15.92 -3.20
C ASP A 81 24.89 14.59 -2.45
N THR A 82 24.00 14.63 -1.45
CA THR A 82 23.61 13.48 -0.63
C THR A 82 22.24 12.98 -1.05
N LYS A 83 22.16 11.73 -1.51
CA LYS A 83 20.91 11.08 -1.94
C LYS A 83 20.24 10.34 -0.80
N ILE A 84 18.91 10.34 -0.79
CA ILE A 84 18.09 9.59 0.16
C ILE A 84 17.63 8.27 -0.48
N ILE A 85 17.92 7.16 0.20
CA ILE A 85 17.40 5.83 -0.15
C ILE A 85 16.13 5.59 0.67
N GLY A 86 15.00 5.44 0.00
CA GLY A 86 13.75 4.97 0.60
C GLY A 86 13.61 3.46 0.53
N ASP A 87 12.54 2.97 1.16
CA ASP A 87 12.24 1.55 1.27
C ASP A 87 10.77 1.31 0.96
N LEU A 88 10.50 0.33 0.10
CA LEU A 88 9.17 -0.03 -0.37
C LEU A 88 8.88 -1.48 -0.02
N PRO A 89 8.09 -1.74 1.05
CA PRO A 89 7.50 -3.05 1.30
C PRO A 89 6.68 -3.50 0.09
N ILE A 90 6.85 -4.73 -0.37
CA ILE A 90 6.04 -5.25 -1.48
C ILE A 90 4.55 -5.23 -1.12
N PHE A 91 4.18 -5.81 0.01
CA PHE A 91 2.79 -5.89 0.46
C PHE A 91 2.39 -4.70 1.34
N VAL A 92 1.08 -4.43 1.39
CA VAL A 92 0.47 -3.47 2.32
C VAL A 92 -0.24 -4.20 3.44
N ALA A 93 -0.49 -3.55 4.58
CA ALA A 93 -1.27 -4.16 5.66
C ALA A 93 -2.74 -4.30 5.26
N HIS A 94 -3.42 -5.36 5.73
CA HIS A 94 -4.88 -5.52 5.55
C HIS A 94 -5.65 -4.32 6.11
N ASP A 95 -5.25 -3.88 7.31
CA ASP A 95 -5.82 -2.74 8.01
C ASP A 95 -5.16 -1.41 7.54
N SER A 96 -5.39 -1.06 6.28
CA SER A 96 -4.85 0.14 5.62
C SER A 96 -5.89 0.86 4.78
N SER A 97 -5.64 2.14 4.49
CA SER A 97 -6.44 2.90 3.53
C SER A 97 -6.35 2.29 2.13
N ASP A 98 -5.20 1.75 1.74
CA ASP A 98 -5.04 1.13 0.42
C ASP A 98 -6.03 0.00 0.18
N VAL A 99 -6.16 -0.90 1.17
CA VAL A 99 -7.05 -2.06 1.08
C VAL A 99 -8.52 -1.64 1.23
N TRP A 100 -8.83 -0.71 2.14
CA TRP A 100 -10.20 -0.21 2.31
C TRP A 100 -10.72 0.53 1.07
N VAL A 101 -9.88 1.31 0.40
CA VAL A 101 -10.29 2.12 -0.77
C VAL A 101 -10.37 1.29 -2.04
N HIS A 102 -9.48 0.30 -2.16
CA HIS A 102 -9.34 -0.53 -3.37
C HIS A 102 -9.44 -2.03 -3.07
N PRO A 103 -10.52 -2.51 -2.41
CA PRO A 103 -10.63 -3.91 -2.01
C PRO A 103 -10.56 -4.88 -3.21
N GLU A 104 -10.96 -4.42 -4.41
CA GLU A 104 -10.91 -5.20 -5.66
C GLU A 104 -9.48 -5.53 -6.12
N LEU A 105 -8.48 -4.79 -5.64
CA LEU A 105 -7.07 -5.00 -5.97
C LEU A 105 -6.40 -6.06 -5.08
N PHE A 106 -7.12 -6.63 -4.12
CA PHE A 106 -6.62 -7.60 -3.15
C PHE A 106 -7.46 -8.89 -3.15
N ASP A 107 -6.88 -9.99 -2.67
CA ASP A 107 -7.56 -11.28 -2.55
C ASP A 107 -8.39 -11.35 -1.26
N LEU A 108 -9.58 -10.75 -1.32
CA LEU A 108 -10.52 -10.64 -0.21
C LEU A 108 -11.80 -11.45 -0.45
N ASP A 109 -12.48 -11.80 0.63
CA ASP A 109 -13.85 -12.30 0.60
C ASP A 109 -14.90 -11.19 0.63
N ASP A 110 -16.18 -11.57 0.54
CA ASP A 110 -17.30 -10.63 0.48
C ASP A 110 -17.49 -9.87 1.81
N GLU A 111 -16.86 -10.33 2.90
CA GLU A 111 -16.80 -9.67 4.20
C GLU A 111 -15.51 -8.83 4.36
N GLY A 112 -14.68 -8.74 3.31
CA GLY A 112 -13.43 -8.00 3.31
C GLY A 112 -12.29 -8.69 4.07
N ASN A 113 -12.42 -9.95 4.49
CA ASN A 113 -11.30 -10.70 5.08
C ASN A 113 -10.36 -11.20 3.98
N SER A 114 -9.07 -11.34 4.29
CA SER A 114 -8.11 -11.92 3.33
C SER A 114 -8.43 -13.41 3.12
N ARG A 115 -8.53 -13.87 1.87
CA ARG A 115 -8.65 -15.32 1.57
C ARG A 115 -7.28 -15.99 1.67
N LYS A 116 -6.26 -15.30 1.15
CA LYS A 116 -4.87 -15.71 1.18
C LYS A 116 -4.00 -14.60 1.75
N VAL A 117 -2.93 -15.01 2.43
CA VAL A 117 -2.01 -14.11 3.10
C VAL A 117 -0.56 -14.42 2.74
N ALA A 118 0.24 -13.36 2.78
CA ALA A 118 1.65 -13.40 2.49
C ALA A 118 2.47 -14.07 3.59
N GLY A 119 3.57 -14.67 3.16
CA GLY A 119 4.60 -15.20 4.02
C GLY A 119 5.81 -15.65 3.20
N VAL A 120 6.66 -16.46 3.82
CA VAL A 120 7.74 -17.21 3.18
C VAL A 120 7.73 -18.65 3.68
N PRO A 121 8.09 -19.64 2.83
CA PRO A 121 8.06 -21.04 3.19
C PRO A 121 9.07 -21.36 4.30
N PRO A 122 8.97 -22.53 4.93
CA PRO A 122 10.05 -23.09 5.72
C PRO A 122 11.35 -23.18 4.92
N ASP A 123 12.45 -22.87 5.58
CA ASP A 123 13.80 -23.00 5.05
C ASP A 123 14.74 -23.56 6.13
N TYR A 124 16.04 -23.58 5.85
CA TYR A 124 17.02 -24.09 6.80
C TYR A 124 17.21 -23.19 8.03
N PHE A 125 16.73 -21.95 8.00
CA PHE A 125 16.74 -21.01 9.13
C PHE A 125 15.44 -21.05 9.96
N SER A 126 14.29 -21.34 9.34
CA SER A 126 12.97 -21.38 9.97
C SER A 126 12.19 -22.64 9.59
N LYS A 127 11.94 -23.51 10.58
CA LYS A 127 11.16 -24.75 10.41
C LYS A 127 9.70 -24.53 10.01
N THR A 128 9.14 -23.37 10.30
CA THR A 128 7.72 -23.05 10.04
C THR A 128 7.52 -21.96 9.01
N GLY A 129 8.61 -21.47 8.41
CA GLY A 129 8.60 -20.27 7.57
C GLY A 129 8.22 -19.04 8.38
N GLN A 130 7.66 -18.04 7.72
CA GLN A 130 7.14 -16.82 8.37
C GLN A 130 5.77 -16.49 7.77
N LEU A 131 4.78 -16.29 8.62
CA LEU A 131 3.45 -15.87 8.23
C LEU A 131 3.32 -14.37 8.51
N TRP A 132 3.26 -13.55 7.47
CA TRP A 132 3.24 -12.09 7.61
C TRP A 132 1.83 -11.53 7.73
N GLY A 133 0.84 -12.20 7.13
CA GLY A 133 -0.58 -11.84 7.28
C GLY A 133 -1.07 -10.74 6.35
N ASN A 134 -0.20 -10.17 5.50
CA ASN A 134 -0.63 -9.18 4.49
C ASN A 134 -1.53 -9.84 3.44
N PRO A 135 -2.57 -9.15 2.92
CA PRO A 135 -3.35 -9.66 1.81
C PRO A 135 -2.49 -9.75 0.55
N HIS A 136 -2.74 -10.76 -0.28
CA HIS A 136 -2.17 -10.81 -1.62
C HIS A 136 -2.90 -9.90 -2.60
N PHE A 137 -2.21 -9.54 -3.67
CA PHE A 137 -2.76 -8.73 -4.76
C PHE A 137 -3.63 -9.58 -5.69
N ASN A 138 -4.73 -8.99 -6.16
CA ASN A 138 -5.42 -9.46 -7.34
C ASN A 138 -4.68 -8.97 -8.60
N TRP A 139 -3.58 -9.66 -8.93
CA TRP A 139 -2.72 -9.29 -10.06
C TRP A 139 -3.46 -9.20 -11.39
N LYS A 140 -4.44 -10.10 -11.61
CA LYS A 140 -5.27 -10.08 -12.81
C LYS A 140 -6.05 -8.77 -12.94
N ARG A 141 -6.67 -8.30 -11.85
CA ARG A 141 -7.39 -7.02 -11.82
C ARG A 141 -6.43 -5.85 -12.07
N MET A 142 -5.26 -5.86 -11.44
CA MET A 142 -4.25 -4.81 -11.64
C MET A 142 -3.72 -4.77 -13.08
N GLN A 143 -3.66 -5.89 -13.79
CA GLN A 143 -3.22 -5.92 -15.19
C GLN A 143 -4.18 -5.17 -16.13
N GLU A 144 -5.48 -5.10 -15.79
CA GLU A 144 -6.51 -4.51 -16.66
C GLU A 144 -6.33 -3.00 -16.92
N ASP A 145 -5.66 -2.28 -16.02
CA ASP A 145 -5.39 -0.84 -16.13
C ASP A 145 -3.88 -0.51 -16.24
N ASN A 146 -3.10 -1.51 -16.68
CA ASN A 146 -1.63 -1.45 -16.73
C ASN A 146 -1.02 -1.06 -15.37
N PHE A 147 -1.50 -1.71 -14.32
CA PHE A 147 -0.97 -1.59 -12.95
C PHE A 147 -1.02 -0.16 -12.42
N LEU A 148 -2.13 0.55 -12.62
CA LEU A 148 -2.27 1.96 -12.25
C LEU A 148 -1.93 2.22 -10.78
N TRP A 149 -2.43 1.38 -9.87
CA TRP A 149 -2.14 1.50 -8.43
C TRP A 149 -0.64 1.44 -8.13
N TRP A 150 0.07 0.46 -8.70
CA TRP A 150 1.52 0.35 -8.54
C TRP A 150 2.27 1.51 -9.19
N ARG A 151 1.84 1.97 -10.37
CA ARG A 151 2.43 3.15 -11.02
C ARG A 151 2.29 4.39 -10.14
N LYS A 152 1.11 4.60 -9.53
CA LYS A 152 0.90 5.70 -8.57
C LYS A 152 1.75 5.56 -7.32
N ARG A 153 1.92 4.34 -6.82
CA ARG A 153 2.80 4.05 -5.68
C ARG A 153 4.26 4.39 -5.97
N PHE A 154 4.79 3.98 -7.13
CA PHE A 154 6.15 4.34 -7.55
C PHE A 154 6.30 5.84 -7.83
N GLU A 155 5.35 6.45 -8.53
CA GLU A 155 5.31 7.90 -8.79
C GLU A 155 5.40 8.68 -7.48
N LYS A 156 4.62 8.28 -6.46
CA LYS A 156 4.66 8.94 -5.15
C LYS A 156 6.00 8.80 -4.45
N LEU A 157 6.58 7.60 -4.50
CA LEU A 157 7.80 7.30 -3.77
C LEU A 157 9.00 8.06 -4.31
N VAL A 158 9.13 8.17 -5.64
CA VAL A 158 10.24 8.94 -6.26
C VAL A 158 10.12 10.45 -6.04
N GLU A 159 8.94 10.97 -5.68
CA GLU A 159 8.84 12.34 -5.16
C GLU A 159 9.54 12.46 -3.80
N GLN A 160 9.42 11.44 -2.95
CA GLN A 160 9.89 11.47 -1.58
C GLN A 160 11.37 11.11 -1.46
N VAL A 161 11.89 10.20 -2.27
CA VAL A 161 13.29 9.73 -2.17
C VAL A 161 13.99 9.79 -3.53
N ASP A 162 15.31 9.62 -3.54
CA ASP A 162 16.11 9.66 -4.77
C ASP A 162 16.38 8.26 -5.33
N ILE A 163 16.38 7.24 -4.47
CA ILE A 163 16.54 5.82 -4.81
C ILE A 163 15.55 5.02 -3.98
N THR A 164 14.93 3.99 -4.57
CA THR A 164 14.00 3.11 -3.87
C THR A 164 14.61 1.71 -3.70
N ARG A 165 14.78 1.23 -2.46
CA ARG A 165 14.90 -0.20 -2.20
C ARG A 165 13.51 -0.84 -2.31
N ILE A 166 13.39 -1.90 -3.08
CA ILE A 166 12.17 -2.71 -3.12
C ILE A 166 12.43 -3.97 -2.29
N ASP A 167 11.71 -4.07 -1.19
CA ASP A 167 11.75 -5.19 -0.25
C ASP A 167 11.10 -6.44 -0.85
N HIS A 168 11.66 -7.61 -0.56
CA HIS A 168 11.17 -8.91 -1.00
C HIS A 168 10.89 -8.97 -2.51
N PHE A 169 11.83 -8.48 -3.31
CA PHE A 169 11.63 -8.28 -4.75
C PHE A 169 11.29 -9.57 -5.50
N ARG A 170 11.78 -10.72 -5.00
CA ARG A 170 11.42 -12.04 -5.54
C ARG A 170 9.91 -12.28 -5.60
N GLY A 171 9.12 -11.60 -4.77
CA GLY A 171 7.65 -11.65 -4.79
C GLY A 171 7.02 -11.15 -6.10
N PHE A 172 7.74 -10.35 -6.90
CA PHE A 172 7.30 -9.96 -8.25
C PHE A 172 7.54 -11.06 -9.30
N GLU A 173 8.41 -12.03 -9.02
CA GLU A 173 8.58 -13.24 -9.85
C GLU A 173 7.59 -14.32 -9.41
N ALA A 174 7.62 -14.64 -8.11
CA ALA A 174 6.68 -15.53 -7.46
C ALA A 174 6.59 -15.23 -5.96
N TYR A 175 5.37 -15.23 -5.42
CA TYR A 175 5.10 -15.04 -3.99
C TYR A 175 4.61 -16.34 -3.35
N TRP A 176 4.85 -16.47 -2.05
CA TRP A 176 4.39 -17.61 -1.27
C TRP A 176 3.01 -17.29 -0.70
N GLU A 177 2.02 -18.04 -1.17
CA GLU A 177 0.61 -17.86 -0.84
C GLU A 177 0.18 -18.88 0.21
N VAL A 178 -0.34 -18.41 1.34
CA VAL A 178 -0.83 -19.25 2.45
C VAL A 178 -2.33 -18.99 2.65
N ASP A 179 -3.10 -20.02 3.01
CA ASP A 179 -4.50 -19.83 3.39
C ASP A 179 -4.62 -18.99 4.67
N ALA A 180 -5.51 -18.00 4.69
CA ALA A 180 -5.65 -17.10 5.84
C ALA A 180 -6.12 -17.81 7.13
N SER A 181 -6.67 -19.03 7.02
CA SER A 181 -7.04 -19.86 8.17
C SER A 181 -5.86 -20.60 8.83
N GLU A 182 -4.68 -20.62 8.19
CA GLU A 182 -3.51 -21.31 8.73
C GLU A 182 -2.79 -20.46 9.79
N ASN A 183 -2.24 -21.13 10.81
CA ASN A 183 -1.47 -20.47 11.88
C ASN A 183 0.03 -20.34 11.57
N THR A 184 0.50 -20.94 10.48
CA THR A 184 1.91 -20.95 10.06
C THR A 184 2.03 -20.90 8.54
N ALA A 185 3.22 -20.60 8.01
CA ALA A 185 3.46 -20.53 6.57
C ALA A 185 3.84 -21.88 5.92
N VAL A 186 3.79 -22.99 6.67
CA VAL A 186 4.19 -24.33 6.18
C VAL A 186 3.35 -24.77 4.98
N LYS A 187 2.04 -24.55 5.05
CA LYS A 187 1.09 -24.99 4.02
C LYS A 187 0.74 -23.85 3.06
N GLY A 188 1.75 -23.41 2.31
CA GLY A 188 1.56 -22.49 1.20
C GLY A 188 1.95 -23.11 -0.14
N LYS A 189 1.96 -22.27 -1.17
CA LYS A 189 2.45 -22.62 -2.50
C LYS A 189 3.07 -21.39 -3.18
N TRP A 190 4.00 -21.64 -4.10
CA TRP A 190 4.50 -20.59 -4.98
C TRP A 190 3.47 -20.25 -6.05
N VAL A 191 3.14 -18.98 -6.18
CA VAL A 191 2.26 -18.43 -7.21
C VAL A 191 3.03 -17.41 -8.02
N LYS A 192 2.98 -17.50 -9.35
CA LYS A 192 3.66 -16.56 -10.25
C LYS A 192 3.00 -15.19 -10.20
N ALA A 193 3.82 -14.15 -10.14
CA ALA A 193 3.38 -12.76 -10.29
C ALA A 193 3.77 -12.22 -11.68
N PRO A 194 3.01 -11.25 -12.22
CA PRO A 194 3.30 -10.63 -13.51
C PRO A 194 4.35 -9.51 -13.37
N GLY A 195 5.50 -9.82 -12.74
CA GLY A 195 6.53 -8.83 -12.44
C GLY A 195 7.12 -8.18 -13.69
N TYR A 196 7.36 -8.96 -14.74
CA TYR A 196 7.88 -8.44 -16.00
C TYR A 196 6.92 -7.42 -16.63
N GLU A 197 5.64 -7.74 -16.66
CA GLU A 197 4.58 -6.88 -17.18
C GLU A 197 4.44 -5.61 -16.32
N LEU A 198 4.48 -5.75 -15.00
CA LEU A 198 4.45 -4.62 -14.06
C LEU A 198 5.61 -3.65 -14.32
N PHE A 199 6.85 -4.15 -14.30
CA PHE A 199 8.02 -3.29 -14.48
C PHE A 199 8.12 -2.73 -15.91
N SER A 200 7.61 -3.45 -16.91
CA SER A 200 7.45 -2.91 -18.27
C SER A 200 6.48 -1.73 -18.31
N ALA A 201 5.32 -1.84 -17.64
CA ALA A 201 4.37 -0.74 -17.53
C ALA A 201 4.97 0.44 -16.74
N VAL A 202 5.62 0.18 -15.60
CA VAL A 202 6.30 1.24 -14.82
C VAL A 202 7.32 1.97 -15.68
N LYS A 203 8.16 1.25 -16.43
CA LYS A 203 9.15 1.84 -17.34
C LYS A 203 8.50 2.65 -18.47
N GLN A 204 7.42 2.16 -19.05
CA GLN A 204 6.69 2.84 -20.12
C GLN A 204 6.11 4.18 -19.66
N TYR A 205 5.52 4.23 -18.47
CA TYR A 205 4.81 5.42 -17.98
C TYR A 205 5.69 6.39 -17.18
N LEU A 206 6.67 5.89 -16.44
CA LEU A 206 7.50 6.68 -15.51
C LEU A 206 8.98 6.76 -15.92
N GLY A 207 9.38 6.05 -16.97
CA GLY A 207 10.77 5.97 -17.39
C GLY A 207 11.61 5.05 -16.51
N ASN A 208 12.94 5.21 -16.59
CA ASN A 208 13.85 4.42 -15.75
C ASN A 208 13.82 4.97 -14.32
N LEU A 209 13.44 4.12 -13.37
CA LEU A 209 13.44 4.46 -11.95
C LEU A 209 14.74 3.97 -11.28
N PRO A 210 15.34 4.76 -10.37
CA PRO A 210 16.49 4.35 -9.58
C PRO A 210 16.06 3.36 -8.48
N ILE A 211 16.22 2.07 -8.75
CA ILE A 211 15.80 0.98 -7.88
C ILE A 211 17.00 0.18 -7.37
N ILE A 212 16.99 -0.14 -6.08
CA ILE A 212 17.79 -1.18 -5.45
C ILE A 212 16.87 -2.38 -5.22
N VAL A 213 17.31 -3.56 -5.64
CA VAL A 213 16.57 -4.80 -5.44
C VAL A 213 17.06 -5.43 -4.14
N GLU A 214 16.15 -5.74 -3.23
CA GLU A 214 16.42 -6.65 -2.12
C GLU A 214 16.20 -8.08 -2.63
N ASP A 215 17.29 -8.84 -2.77
CA ASP A 215 17.36 -10.19 -3.32
C ASP A 215 17.97 -11.22 -2.36
N LEU A 216 17.90 -10.97 -1.04
CA LEU A 216 18.34 -11.94 -0.05
C LEU A 216 17.28 -13.04 0.12
N GLY A 217 17.74 -14.24 0.50
CA GLY A 217 16.88 -15.41 0.73
C GLY A 217 16.54 -16.16 -0.56
#